data_AF-A0A8T5FPV8-F1
#
_entry.id   AF-A0A8T5FPV8-F1
#
_cell.length_a   1.000
_cell.length_b   1.000
_cell.length_c   1.000
_cell.angle_alpha   90.00
_cell.angle_beta   90.00
_cell.angle_gamma   90.00
#
_symmetry.space_group_name_H-M   'P 1'
#
loop_
_entity.id
_entity.type
_entity.pdbx_description
1 polymer ?
#
loop_
_entity_poly.entity_id
_entity_poly.type
_entity_poly.pdbx_seq_one_letter_code
_entity_poly.pdbx_strand_id
1 'polypeptide(L)'
;MKITVNVQEITGTQMAAKIIGNFIIDENSFPFLGIAFGRIGGQNIGVKLTEDVEKNIKDLGYDLDVVIDTLQKNLIQGDLTLPEGLQRESFADD
;
A
#
# COMPACT_ATOMS: atom_id res chain seq x y z
N MET A 1 -10.66 4.64 10.76
CA MET A 1 -9.30 5.17 10.94
C MET A 1 -8.88 5.83 9.64
N LYS A 2 -8.15 6.95 9.68
CA LYS A 2 -7.63 7.57 8.46
C LYS A 2 -6.19 7.08 8.26
N ILE A 3 -5.90 6.52 7.08
CA ILE A 3 -4.55 6.18 6.65
C ILE A 3 -4.22 7.03 5.43
N THR A 4 -3.08 7.71 5.45
CA THR A 4 -2.53 8.33 4.24
C THR A 4 -1.49 7.38 3.65
N VAL A 5 -1.61 7.01 2.38
CA VAL A 5 -0.70 6.09 1.72
C VAL A 5 0.20 6.86 0.75
N ASN A 6 1.51 6.71 0.91
CA ASN A 6 2.52 7.33 0.06
C ASN A 6 3.35 6.24 -0.61
N VAL A 7 3.14 6.04 -1.91
CA VAL A 7 3.93 5.12 -2.71
C VAL A 7 5.25 5.79 -3.07
N GLN A 8 6.33 5.02 -2.98
CA GLN A 8 7.68 5.46 -3.35
C GLN A 8 8.15 4.81 -4.64
N GLU A 9 7.81 3.53 -4.83
CA GLU A 9 8.20 2.78 -6.01
C GLU A 9 7.14 1.74 -6.36
N ILE A 10 6.89 1.56 -7.65
CA ILE A 10 6.13 0.41 -8.17
C ILE A 10 6.97 -0.24 -9.24
N THR A 11 7.24 -1.53 -9.08
CA THR A 11 8.03 -2.33 -10.02
C THR A 11 7.28 -3.62 -10.36
N GLY A 12 7.03 -3.87 -11.64
CA GLY A 12 6.42 -5.13 -12.08
C GLY A 12 5.71 -5.02 -13.43
N THR A 13 4.79 -5.94 -13.67
CA THR A 13 4.02 -6.05 -14.93
C THR A 13 2.53 -5.96 -14.64
N GLN A 14 1.71 -5.99 -15.71
CA GLN A 14 0.24 -6.11 -15.58
C GLN A 14 -0.24 -7.35 -14.83
N MET A 15 0.60 -8.40 -14.73
CA MET A 15 0.22 -9.62 -14.01
C MET A 15 0.47 -9.50 -12.50
N ALA A 16 1.59 -8.88 -12.13
CA ALA A 16 1.96 -8.66 -10.74
C ALA A 16 2.90 -7.45 -10.60
N ALA A 17 2.65 -6.62 -9.60
CA ALA A 17 3.48 -5.47 -9.27
C ALA A 17 3.85 -5.46 -7.79
N LYS A 18 5.11 -5.15 -7.52
CA LYS A 18 5.63 -4.84 -6.20
C LYS A 18 5.45 -3.35 -5.94
N ILE A 19 4.85 -3.01 -4.81
CA ILE A 19 4.60 -1.63 -4.37
C ILE A 19 5.40 -1.42 -3.09
N ILE A 20 6.26 -0.41 -3.06
CA ILE A 20 7.01 -0.01 -1.87
C ILE A 20 6.54 1.38 -1.49
N GLY A 21 6.25 1.59 -0.22
CA GLY A 21 5.84 2.89 0.26
C GLY A 21 5.80 2.97 1.78
N ASN A 22 5.24 4.08 2.24
CA ASN A 22 4.92 4.28 3.65
C ASN A 22 3.45 4.64 3.80
N PHE A 23 2.88 4.30 4.93
CA PHE A 23 1.56 4.75 5.32
C PHE A 23 1.63 5.50 6.64
N ILE A 24 0.73 6.46 6.82
CA ILE A 24 0.70 7.35 7.99
C ILE A 24 -0.58 7.10 8.76
N ILE A 25 -0.44 6.87 10.07
CA ILE A 25 -1.55 6.85 11.03
C ILE A 25 -1.25 7.92 12.06
N ASP A 26 -2.15 8.90 12.18
CA ASP A 26 -1.92 10.15 12.89
C ASP A 26 -0.62 10.84 12.45
N GLU A 27 0.42 10.79 13.29
CA GLU A 27 1.74 11.40 13.04
C GLU A 27 2.85 10.36 12.83
N ASN A 28 2.51 9.07 12.84
CA ASN A 28 3.47 7.96 12.73
C ASN A 28 3.50 7.42 11.30
N SER A 29 4.71 7.30 10.73
CA SER A 29 4.93 6.77 9.39
C SER A 29 5.54 5.37 9.46
N PHE A 30 4.96 4.43 8.72
CA PHE A 30 5.38 3.03 8.70
C PHE A 30 5.66 2.55 7.28
N PRO A 31 6.80 1.88 7.03
CA PRO A 31 7.07 1.27 5.74
C PRO A 31 6.18 0.04 5.50
N PHE A 32 5.82 -0.18 4.23
CA PHE A 32 5.11 -1.37 3.80
C PHE A 32 5.65 -1.92 2.48
N LEU A 33 5.43 -3.22 2.28
CA LEU A 33 5.61 -3.89 1.01
C LEU A 33 4.25 -4.43 0.53
N GLY A 34 3.72 -3.86 -0.55
CA GLY A 34 2.53 -4.34 -1.23
C GLY A 34 2.88 -5.25 -2.41
N ILE A 35 2.06 -6.26 -2.65
CA ILE A 35 2.09 -7.06 -3.87
C ILE A 35 0.69 -7.03 -4.47
N ALA A 36 0.57 -6.39 -5.64
CA ALA A 36 -0.64 -6.34 -6.42
C ALA A 36 -0.63 -7.45 -7.48
N PHE A 37 -1.74 -8.19 -7.61
CA PHE A 37 -1.95 -9.22 -8.63
C PHE A 37 -3.22 -8.92 -9.42
N GLY A 38 -3.17 -9.04 -10.76
CA GLY A 38 -4.34 -9.04 -11.64
C GLY A 38 -4.58 -7.80 -12.50
N ARG A 39 -5.48 -7.93 -13.49
CA ARG A 39 -5.87 -6.88 -14.46
C ARG A 39 -6.95 -5.94 -13.88
N ILE A 40 -7.17 -4.79 -14.52
CA ILE A 40 -8.15 -3.76 -14.13
C ILE A 40 -9.54 -4.39 -13.88
N GLY A 41 -10.08 -4.20 -12.67
CA GLY A 41 -11.38 -4.74 -12.22
C GLY A 41 -11.33 -6.01 -11.36
N GLY A 42 -10.15 -6.65 -11.21
CA GLY A 42 -9.96 -7.86 -10.39
C GLY A 42 -8.64 -7.89 -9.60
N GLN A 43 -8.07 -6.71 -9.32
CA GLN A 43 -6.81 -6.60 -8.59
C GLN A 43 -6.97 -6.97 -7.12
N ASN A 44 -6.12 -7.87 -6.64
CA ASN A 44 -5.95 -8.14 -5.22
C ASN A 44 -4.59 -7.60 -4.78
N ILE A 45 -4.56 -6.88 -3.67
CA ILE A 45 -3.32 -6.34 -3.11
C ILE A 45 -3.11 -6.95 -1.74
N GLY A 46 -2.04 -7.73 -1.60
CA GLY A 46 -1.55 -8.18 -0.30
C GLY A 46 -0.53 -7.18 0.24
N VAL A 47 -0.53 -6.96 1.56
CA VAL A 47 0.47 -6.11 2.22
C VAL A 47 1.21 -6.93 3.25
N LYS A 48 2.53 -6.75 3.28
CA LYS A 48 3.43 -7.32 4.29
C LYS A 48 4.11 -6.20 5.06
N LEU A 49 4.09 -6.32 6.37
CA LEU A 49 4.80 -5.47 7.32
C LEU A 49 5.94 -6.27 7.95
N THR A 50 6.95 -5.58 8.50
CA THR A 50 7.97 -6.22 9.32
C THR A 50 7.46 -6.42 10.74
N GLU A 51 8.01 -7.37 11.49
CA GLU A 51 7.61 -7.64 12.88
C GLU A 51 7.73 -6.39 13.78
N ASP A 52 8.76 -5.56 13.56
CA ASP A 52 8.95 -4.27 14.24
C ASP A 52 7.80 -3.29 13.94
N VAL A 53 7.37 -3.19 12.68
CA VAL A 53 6.25 -2.31 12.31
C VAL A 53 4.95 -2.81 12.93
N GLU A 54 4.68 -4.12 12.83
CA GLU A 54 3.50 -4.74 13.45
C GLU A 54 3.45 -4.51 14.96
N LYS A 55 4.60 -4.63 15.63
CA LYS A 55 4.73 -4.36 17.06
C LYS A 55 4.46 -2.89 17.38
N ASN A 56 5.08 -1.95 16.67
CA ASN A 56 4.89 -0.51 16.89
C ASN A 56 3.41 -0.10 16.73
N ILE A 57 2.72 -0.65 15.73
CA ILE A 57 1.27 -0.42 15.53
C ILE A 57 0.47 -0.87 16.75
N LYS A 58 0.76 -2.07 17.27
CA LYS A 58 0.10 -2.61 18.47
C LYS A 58 0.44 -1.82 19.73
N ASP A 59 1.70 -1.41 19.92
CA ASP A 59 2.15 -0.59 21.05
C ASP A 59 1.48 0.79 21.07
N LEU A 60 1.13 1.33 19.91
CA LEU A 60 0.32 2.55 19.78
C LEU A 60 -1.19 2.34 20.01
N GLY A 61 -1.62 1.10 20.28
CA GLY A 61 -3.00 0.76 20.59
C GLY A 61 -3.89 0.49 19.37
N TYR A 62 -3.30 0.35 18.18
CA TYR A 62 -4.05 0.02 16.97
C TYR A 62 -4.27 -1.49 16.81
N ASP A 63 -5.42 -1.84 16.23
CA ASP A 63 -5.70 -3.20 15.77
C ASP A 63 -4.96 -3.43 14.43
N LEU A 64 -4.05 -4.39 14.43
CA LEU A 64 -3.20 -4.68 13.27
C LEU A 64 -4.00 -5.14 12.05
N ASP A 65 -5.03 -5.97 12.25
CA ASP A 65 -5.85 -6.48 11.15
C ASP A 65 -6.66 -5.35 10.51
N VAL A 66 -7.22 -4.44 11.32
CA VAL A 66 -7.91 -3.24 10.83
C VAL A 66 -6.98 -2.32 10.05
N VAL A 67 -5.74 -2.16 10.51
CA VAL A 67 -4.71 -1.36 9.82
C VAL A 67 -4.38 -1.95 8.45
N ILE A 68 -4.12 -3.25 8.39
CA ILE A 68 -3.79 -3.95 7.14
C ILE A 68 -4.97 -3.91 6.16
N ASP A 69 -6.19 -4.19 6.61
CA ASP A 69 -7.40 -4.14 5.78
C ASP A 69 -7.64 -2.72 5.21
N THR A 70 -7.48 -1.69 6.05
CA THR A 70 -7.64 -0.29 5.60
C THR A 70 -6.57 0.09 4.58
N LEU A 71 -5.31 -0.29 4.82
CA LEU A 71 -4.21 -0.02 3.90
C LEU A 71 -4.41 -0.73 2.55
N GLN A 72 -4.82 -1.99 2.56
CA GLN A 72 -5.14 -2.74 1.34
C GLN A 72 -6.29 -2.12 0.57
N LYS A 73 -7.37 -1.70 1.25
CA LYS A 73 -8.51 -1.00 0.62
C LYS A 73 -8.07 0.30 -0.05
N ASN A 74 -7.25 1.12 0.62
CA ASN A 74 -6.74 2.36 0.05
C ASN A 74 -5.90 2.09 -1.21
N LEU A 75 -5.03 1.08 -1.19
CA LEU A 75 -4.25 0.67 -2.34
C LEU A 75 -5.13 0.21 -3.53
N ILE A 76 -6.18 -0.58 -3.26
CA ILE A 76 -7.11 -1.09 -4.28
C ILE A 76 -7.94 0.04 -4.89
N GLN A 77 -8.40 0.99 -4.06
CA GLN A 77 -9.23 2.11 -4.48
C GLN A 77 -8.42 3.25 -5.12
N GLY A 78 -7.08 3.20 -5.01
CA GLY A 78 -6.20 4.25 -5.50
C GLY A 78 -6.18 5.51 -4.62
N ASP A 79 -6.58 5.40 -3.35
CA ASP A 79 -6.46 6.45 -2.33
C ASP A 79 -5.01 6.49 -1.81
N LEU A 80 -4.13 7.02 -2.67
CA LEU A 80 -2.69 7.04 -2.45
C LEU A 80 -2.04 8.21 -3.19
N THR A 81 -0.88 8.62 -2.69
CA THR A 81 0.03 9.54 -3.36
C THR A 81 1.06 8.75 -4.16
N LEU A 82 1.32 9.16 -5.40
CA LEU A 82 2.38 8.63 -6.26
C LEU A 82 3.56 9.59 -6.30
N PRO A 83 4.80 9.10 -6.49
CA PRO A 83 5.96 9.97 -6.69
C PRO A 83 5.85 10.70 -8.04
N GLU A 84 6.51 11.85 -8.14
CA GLU A 84 6.58 12.62 -9.39
C GLU A 84 7.14 11.76 -10.53
N GLY A 85 6.47 11.76 -11.69
CA GLY A 85 6.87 10.98 -12.86
C GLY A 85 6.30 9.56 -12.97
N LEU A 86 5.62 9.04 -11.93
CA LEU A 86 4.92 7.75 -11.99
C LEU A 86 3.43 7.99 -12.25
N GLN A 87 2.99 7.82 -13.50
CA GLN A 87 1.58 8.00 -13.87
C GLN A 87 0.81 6.68 -13.70
N ARG A 88 -0.46 6.76 -13.28
CA ARG A 88 -1.37 5.59 -13.18
C ARG A 88 -1.52 4.86 -14.52
N GLU A 89 -1.35 5.56 -15.63
CA GLU A 89 -1.42 5.03 -16.99
C GLU A 89 -0.19 4.21 -17.39
N SER A 90 0.95 4.33 -16.69
CA SER A 90 2.17 3.54 -16.99
C SER A 90 2.00 2.03 -16.77
N PHE A 91 0.84 1.60 -16.28
CA PHE A 91 0.50 0.20 -16.05
C PHE A 91 -0.57 -0.33 -17.03
N ALA A 92 -1.14 0.52 -17.87
CA ALA A 92 -1.96 0.12 -19.01
C ALA A 92 -1.05 0.04 -20.24
N ASP A 93 -0.97 -1.12 -20.88
CA ASP A 93 -0.31 -1.24 -22.19
C ASP A 93 -1.32 -0.82 -23.27
N ASP A 94 -0.81 -0.18 -24.32
CA ASP A 94 -1.52 0.28 -25.53
C ASP A 94 -2.45 -0.79 -26.14
#